data_AF-A0A1D6QIR0-F1
#
_entry.id   AF-A0A1D6QIR0-F1
#
_cell.length_a   1.000
_cell.length_b   1.000
_cell.length_c   1.000
_cell.angle_alpha   90.00
_cell.angle_beta   90.00
_cell.angle_gamma   90.00
#
_symmetry.space_group_name_H-M   'P 1'
#
loop_
_entity.id
_entity.type
_entity.pdbx_description
1 polymer ?
#
loop_
_entity_poly.entity_id
_entity_poly.type
_entity_poly.pdbx_seq_one_letter_code
_entity_poly.pdbx_strand_id
1 'polypeptide(L)'
;MGISQDTHESMATDAANYLCHQLQHLLGPISSATSQSGPWEERSVMVRLTQKLQKSKRNKWWRQRRRKHVAELFQKERADYDRVDQEADEWRAKQIAKDIAKRRVESMQQIARKKTNEERKRLESEVVWNKISRPGCAVKVFFSRVFENYLLLVMCKRMCAYY
;
A
#
# COMPACT_ATOMS: atom_id res chain seq x y z
N MET A 1 15.72 -20.15 88.52
CA MET A 1 16.70 -21.23 88.24
C MET A 1 17.46 -20.83 86.99
N GLY A 2 18.70 -20.35 87.14
CA GLY A 2 19.56 -20.04 85.99
C GLY A 2 20.21 -21.33 85.48
N ILE A 3 20.17 -21.55 84.17
CA ILE A 3 20.88 -22.66 83.54
C ILE A 3 22.38 -22.41 83.72
N SER A 4 23.15 -23.43 84.14
CA SER A 4 24.61 -23.30 84.29
C SER A 4 25.25 -23.05 82.94
N GLN A 5 26.29 -22.22 82.91
CA GLN A 5 27.05 -21.86 81.71
C GLN A 5 27.52 -23.10 80.95
N ASP A 6 28.01 -24.11 81.66
CA ASP A 6 28.49 -25.38 81.09
C ASP A 6 27.36 -26.13 80.37
N THR A 7 26.12 -26.03 80.86
CA THR A 7 24.96 -26.68 80.24
C THR A 7 24.54 -25.96 78.96
N HIS A 8 24.64 -24.63 78.95
CA HIS A 8 24.37 -23.83 77.76
C HIS A 8 25.42 -24.07 76.66
N GLU A 9 26.70 -24.18 77.03
CA GLU A 9 27.79 -24.50 76.10
C GLU A 9 27.66 -25.92 75.52
N SER A 10 27.28 -26.90 76.35
CA SER A 10 26.98 -28.26 75.88
C SER A 10 25.81 -28.29 74.91
N MET A 11 24.73 -27.55 75.17
CA MET A 11 23.58 -27.49 74.27
C MET A 11 23.91 -26.80 72.94
N ALA A 12 24.71 -25.73 72.98
CA ALA A 12 25.12 -25.01 71.79
C ALA A 12 26.01 -25.86 70.88
N THR A 13 26.93 -26.63 71.47
CA THR A 13 27.81 -27.54 70.73
C THR A 13 27.04 -28.71 70.12
N ASP A 14 26.09 -29.31 70.84
CA ASP A 14 25.22 -30.36 70.30
C ASP A 14 24.34 -29.85 69.15
N ALA A 15 23.77 -28.65 69.28
CA ALA A 15 23.00 -28.03 68.21
C ALA A 15 23.87 -27.75 66.97
N ALA A 16 25.10 -27.28 67.16
CA ALA A 16 26.05 -27.06 66.08
C ALA A 16 26.45 -28.37 65.39
N ASN A 17 26.70 -29.44 66.16
CA ASN A 17 27.02 -30.75 65.62
C ASN A 17 25.85 -31.36 64.85
N TYR A 18 24.62 -31.25 65.37
CA TYR A 18 23.41 -31.67 64.69
C TYR A 18 23.24 -30.96 63.33
N LEU A 19 23.43 -29.63 63.30
CA LEU A 19 23.37 -28.86 62.06
C LEU A 19 24.47 -29.28 61.07
N CYS A 20 25.69 -29.53 61.55
CA CYS A 20 26.78 -30.01 60.71
C CYS A 20 26.44 -31.37 60.07
N HIS A 21 25.89 -32.31 60.83
CA HIS A 21 25.48 -33.60 60.30
C HIS A 21 24.31 -33.49 59.30
N GLN A 22 23.33 -32.61 59.57
CA GLN A 22 22.24 -32.36 58.62
C GLN A 22 22.75 -31.78 57.30
N LEU A 23 23.66 -30.80 57.36
CA LEU A 23 24.27 -30.22 56.17
C LEU A 23 25.09 -31.25 55.40
N GLN A 24 25.88 -32.10 56.07
CA GLN A 24 26.62 -33.19 55.43
C GLN A 24 25.70 -34.19 54.75
N HIS A 25 24.57 -34.55 55.36
CA HIS A 25 23.60 -35.46 54.77
C HIS A 25 22.93 -34.86 53.51
N LEU A 26 22.53 -33.59 53.57
CA LEU A 26 21.93 -32.89 52.42
C LEU A 26 22.93 -32.66 51.28
N LEU A 27 24.20 -32.41 51.61
CA LEU A 27 25.25 -32.20 50.62
C LEU A 27 25.87 -33.50 50.11
N GLY A 28 25.76 -34.60 50.83
CA GLY A 28 26.32 -35.91 50.49
C GLY A 28 26.07 -36.32 49.03
N PRO A 29 24.84 -36.26 48.51
CA PRO A 29 24.53 -36.60 47.12
C PRO A 29 25.21 -35.72 46.06
N ILE A 30 25.63 -34.51 46.41
CA ILE A 30 26.24 -33.53 45.49
C ILE A 30 27.74 -33.35 45.80
N SER A 31 28.20 -33.88 46.92
CA SER A 31 29.55 -33.69 47.46
C SER A 31 30.63 -34.19 46.52
N SER A 32 30.37 -35.24 45.74
CA SER A 32 31.33 -35.75 44.75
C SER A 32 31.43 -34.87 43.49
N ALA A 33 30.38 -34.11 43.20
CA ALA A 33 30.37 -33.12 42.11
C ALA A 33 31.04 -31.80 42.52
N THR A 34 31.02 -31.45 43.81
CA THR A 34 31.64 -30.22 44.34
C THR A 34 33.06 -30.43 44.87
N SER A 35 33.42 -31.64 45.31
CA SER A 35 34.77 -31.94 45.75
C SER A 35 35.70 -32.19 44.55
N GLN A 36 36.87 -31.55 44.56
CA GLN A 36 37.99 -31.91 43.68
C GLN A 36 38.66 -33.23 44.10
N SER A 37 38.01 -34.06 44.91
CA SER A 37 38.50 -35.37 45.36
C SER A 37 37.63 -36.55 44.90
N GLY A 38 36.52 -36.33 44.19
CA GLY A 38 35.67 -37.40 43.66
C GLY A 38 36.34 -38.28 42.58
N PRO A 39 35.83 -39.51 42.32
CA PRO A 39 36.35 -40.42 41.29
C PRO A 39 36.47 -39.78 39.91
N TRP A 40 37.48 -40.17 39.13
CA TRP A 40 37.81 -39.52 37.87
C TRP A 40 36.71 -39.71 36.80
N GLU A 41 35.92 -40.79 36.86
CA GLU A 41 34.78 -41.06 35.99
C GLU A 41 33.70 -40.00 36.14
N GLU A 42 33.32 -39.65 37.38
CA GLU A 42 32.29 -38.64 37.67
C GLU A 42 32.70 -37.27 37.15
N ARG A 43 33.99 -36.90 37.32
CA ARG A 43 34.53 -35.66 36.75
C ARG A 43 34.50 -35.67 35.23
N SER A 44 34.85 -36.78 34.60
CA SER A 44 34.81 -36.89 33.13
C SER A 44 33.39 -36.74 32.57
N VAL A 45 32.39 -37.27 33.28
CA VAL A 45 30.97 -37.09 32.93
C VAL A 45 30.56 -35.63 33.08
N MET A 46 30.96 -34.98 34.18
CA MET A 46 30.66 -33.58 34.43
C MET A 46 31.32 -32.63 33.41
N VAL A 47 32.57 -32.89 33.02
CA VAL A 47 33.24 -32.15 31.94
C VAL A 47 32.51 -32.35 30.60
N ARG A 48 32.10 -33.57 30.26
CA ARG A 48 31.31 -33.82 29.05
C ARG A 48 29.96 -33.12 29.08
N LEU A 49 29.29 -33.10 30.23
CA LEU A 49 28.01 -32.42 30.42
C LEU A 49 28.14 -30.90 30.22
N THR A 50 29.14 -30.29 30.86
CA THR A 50 29.40 -28.85 30.72
C THR A 50 29.76 -28.49 29.28
N GLN A 51 30.56 -29.30 28.60
CA GLN A 51 30.87 -29.11 27.17
C GLN A 51 29.61 -29.22 26.29
N LYS A 52 28.74 -30.21 26.52
CA LYS A 52 27.46 -30.35 25.81
C LYS A 52 26.56 -29.13 26.04
N LEU A 53 26.49 -28.62 27.28
CA LEU A 53 25.72 -27.42 27.61
C LEU A 53 26.26 -26.19 26.88
N GLN A 54 27.58 -25.97 26.89
CA GLN A 54 28.22 -24.87 26.18
C GLN A 54 28.03 -24.97 24.66
N LYS A 55 28.13 -26.18 24.09
CA LYS A 55 27.82 -26.43 22.68
C LYS A 55 26.37 -26.10 22.36
N SER A 56 25.43 -26.50 23.21
CA SER A 56 24.00 -26.19 23.05
C SER A 56 23.74 -24.68 23.05
N LYS A 57 24.32 -23.94 24.01
CA LYS A 57 24.24 -22.47 24.06
C LYS A 57 24.74 -21.83 22.77
N ARG A 58 25.97 -22.18 22.35
CA ARG A 58 26.54 -21.68 21.08
C ARG A 58 25.66 -22.00 19.88
N ASN A 59 25.15 -23.21 19.80
CA ASN A 59 24.31 -23.65 18.69
C ASN A 59 22.95 -22.93 18.65
N LYS A 60 22.37 -22.62 19.83
CA LYS A 60 21.16 -21.78 19.94
C LYS A 60 21.41 -20.38 19.37
N TRP A 61 22.50 -19.73 19.79
CA TRP A 61 22.88 -18.41 19.28
C TRP A 61 23.17 -18.41 17.78
N TRP A 62 23.88 -19.42 17.28
CA TRP A 62 24.18 -19.56 15.85
C TRP A 62 22.91 -19.72 15.01
N ARG A 63 21.98 -20.58 15.43
CA ARG A 63 20.69 -20.75 14.74
C ARG A 63 19.85 -19.48 14.77
N GLN A 64 19.85 -18.75 15.88
CA GLN A 64 19.14 -17.47 15.98
C GLN A 64 19.72 -16.44 15.01
N ARG A 65 21.05 -16.29 14.96
CA ARG A 65 21.73 -15.40 14.02
C ARG A 65 21.44 -15.79 12.57
N ARG A 66 21.51 -17.09 12.25
CA ARG A 66 21.19 -17.59 10.91
C ARG A 66 19.75 -17.29 10.51
N ARG A 67 18.78 -17.53 11.39
CA ARG A 67 17.36 -17.19 11.12
C ARG A 67 17.16 -15.69 10.90
N LYS A 68 17.81 -14.84 11.70
CA LYS A 68 17.75 -13.39 11.52
C LYS A 68 18.30 -12.98 10.15
N HIS A 69 19.48 -13.47 9.78
CA HIS A 69 20.08 -13.19 8.48
C HIS A 69 19.22 -13.67 7.30
N VAL A 70 18.63 -14.87 7.41
CA VAL A 70 17.70 -15.38 6.39
C VAL A 70 16.46 -14.49 6.28
N ALA A 71 15.87 -14.07 7.41
CA ALA A 71 14.74 -13.16 7.40
C ALA A 71 15.10 -11.79 6.78
N GLU A 72 16.29 -11.25 7.08
CA GLU A 72 16.80 -10.01 6.47
C GLU A 72 16.95 -10.13 4.96
N LEU A 73 17.48 -11.24 4.46
CA LEU A 73 17.56 -11.51 3.02
C LEU A 73 16.19 -11.54 2.36
N PHE A 74 15.22 -12.26 2.95
CA PHE A 74 13.85 -12.31 2.43
C PHE A 74 13.16 -10.94 2.46
N GLN A 75 13.39 -10.13 3.49
CA GLN A 75 12.85 -8.77 3.55
C GLN A 75 13.42 -7.87 2.46
N LYS A 76 14.73 -7.96 2.21
CA LYS A 76 15.38 -7.22 1.13
C LYS A 76 14.85 -7.63 -0.23
N GLU A 77 14.78 -8.93 -0.49
CA GLU A 77 14.24 -9.49 -1.74
C GLU A 77 12.80 -9.02 -1.97
N ARG A 78 11.95 -9.08 -0.94
CA ARG A 78 10.57 -8.59 -1.02
C ARG A 78 10.51 -7.09 -1.34
N ALA A 79 11.32 -6.27 -0.66
CA ALA A 79 11.37 -4.84 -0.92
C ALA A 79 11.84 -4.50 -2.35
N ASP A 80 12.75 -5.29 -2.92
CA ASP A 80 13.17 -5.14 -4.31
C ASP A 80 12.03 -5.48 -5.28
N TYR A 81 11.24 -6.51 -5.02
CA TYR A 81 10.03 -6.82 -5.81
C TYR A 81 8.97 -5.72 -5.69
N ASP A 82 8.67 -5.28 -4.46
CA ASP A 82 7.69 -4.22 -4.22
C ASP A 82 8.09 -2.91 -4.93
N ARG A 83 9.39 -2.59 -5.01
CA ARG A 83 9.90 -1.44 -5.76
C ARG A 83 9.60 -1.57 -7.26
N VAL A 84 9.88 -2.73 -7.85
CA VAL A 84 9.63 -2.96 -9.29
C VAL A 84 8.14 -2.88 -9.61
N ASP A 85 7.28 -3.42 -8.74
CA ASP A 85 5.82 -3.32 -8.91
C ASP A 85 5.34 -1.86 -8.86
N GLN A 86 5.86 -1.07 -7.91
CA GLN A 86 5.56 0.36 -7.84
C GLN A 86 6.02 1.12 -9.08
N GLU A 87 7.23 0.86 -9.58
CA GLU A 87 7.74 1.48 -10.81
C GLU A 87 6.84 1.15 -12.02
N ALA A 88 6.37 -0.10 -12.11
CA ALA A 88 5.45 -0.53 -13.16
C ALA A 88 4.09 0.17 -13.04
N ASP A 89 3.54 0.29 -11.83
CA ASP A 89 2.30 1.02 -11.55
C ASP A 89 2.40 2.49 -11.91
N GLU A 90 3.49 3.15 -11.51
CA GLU A 90 3.76 4.53 -11.87
C GLU A 90 3.89 4.72 -13.38
N TRP A 91 4.58 3.80 -14.06
CA TRP A 91 4.70 3.84 -15.51
C TRP A 91 3.33 3.70 -16.17
N ARG A 92 2.51 2.75 -15.72
CA ARG A 92 1.13 2.59 -16.21
C ARG A 92 0.29 3.84 -15.98
N ALA A 93 0.33 4.41 -14.77
CA ALA A 93 -0.38 5.64 -14.44
C ALA A 93 0.03 6.81 -15.34
N LYS A 94 1.34 6.95 -15.62
CA LYS A 94 1.86 7.96 -16.56
C LYS A 94 1.32 7.78 -17.97
N GLN A 95 1.26 6.55 -18.49
CA GLN A 95 0.71 6.29 -19.82
C GLN A 95 -0.79 6.59 -19.89
N ILE A 96 -1.55 6.15 -18.88
CA ILE A 96 -2.99 6.44 -18.79
C ILE A 96 -3.23 7.96 -18.77
N ALA A 97 -2.45 8.71 -17.99
CA ALA A 97 -2.55 10.17 -17.95
C ALA A 97 -2.25 10.81 -19.31
N LYS A 98 -1.21 10.34 -20.02
CA LYS A 98 -0.88 10.81 -21.38
C LYS A 98 -2.02 10.54 -22.36
N ASP A 99 -2.60 9.35 -22.33
CA ASP A 99 -3.71 8.98 -23.22
C ASP A 99 -4.98 9.80 -22.92
N ILE A 100 -5.27 10.05 -21.65
CA ILE A 100 -6.39 10.91 -21.25
C ILE A 100 -6.17 12.35 -21.76
N ALA A 101 -4.96 12.89 -21.58
CA ALA A 101 -4.62 14.23 -22.07
C ALA A 101 -4.75 14.32 -23.60
N LYS A 102 -4.23 13.33 -24.33
CA LYS A 102 -4.33 13.25 -25.79
C LYS A 102 -5.79 13.25 -26.25
N ARG A 103 -6.63 12.38 -25.66
CA ARG A 103 -8.07 12.32 -25.98
C ARG A 103 -8.79 13.65 -25.70
N ARG A 104 -8.44 14.35 -24.62
CA ARG A 104 -9.00 15.69 -24.32
C ARG A 104 -8.63 16.72 -25.38
N VAL A 105 -7.37 16.74 -25.82
CA VAL A 105 -6.91 17.65 -26.88
C VAL A 105 -7.62 17.36 -28.20
N GLU A 106 -7.73 16.08 -28.59
CA GLU A 106 -8.45 15.66 -29.80
C GLU A 106 -9.91 16.09 -29.75
N SER A 107 -10.59 15.89 -28.62
CA SER A 107 -11.98 16.34 -28.41
C SER A 107 -12.11 17.86 -28.54
N MET A 108 -11.20 18.62 -27.93
CA MET A 108 -11.18 20.09 -28.03
C MET A 108 -10.98 20.57 -29.47
N GLN A 109 -10.09 19.93 -30.23
CA GLN A 109 -9.87 20.22 -31.65
C GLN A 109 -11.11 19.93 -32.49
N GLN A 110 -11.81 18.82 -32.22
CA GLN A 110 -13.07 18.52 -32.90
C GLN A 110 -14.14 19.59 -32.62
N ILE A 111 -14.25 20.07 -31.39
CA ILE A 111 -15.17 21.15 -31.02
C ILE A 111 -14.81 22.44 -31.77
N ALA A 112 -13.53 22.82 -31.83
CA ALA A 112 -13.08 24.02 -32.54
C ALA A 112 -13.35 23.93 -34.06
N ARG A 113 -13.09 22.78 -34.68
CA ARG A 113 -13.41 22.53 -36.09
C ARG A 113 -14.91 22.60 -36.37
N LYS A 114 -15.73 22.09 -35.45
CA LYS A 114 -17.18 22.15 -35.57
C LYS A 114 -17.68 23.60 -35.50
N LYS A 115 -17.21 24.39 -34.52
CA LYS A 115 -17.55 25.82 -34.39
C LYS A 115 -17.17 26.63 -35.62
N THR A 116 -15.95 26.48 -36.12
CA THR A 116 -15.48 27.18 -37.34
C THR A 116 -16.30 26.81 -38.57
N ASN A 117 -16.67 25.54 -38.74
CA ASN A 117 -17.53 25.12 -39.84
C ASN A 117 -18.97 25.64 -39.70
N GLU A 118 -19.51 25.72 -38.49
CA GLU A 118 -20.83 26.31 -38.22
C GLU A 118 -20.84 27.82 -38.51
N GLU A 119 -19.81 28.56 -38.09
CA GLU A 119 -19.63 29.98 -38.42
C GLU A 119 -19.50 30.21 -39.92
N ARG A 120 -18.68 29.39 -40.62
CA ARG A 120 -18.57 29.45 -42.08
C ARG A 120 -19.93 29.27 -42.76
N LYS A 121 -20.72 28.28 -42.33
CA LYS A 121 -22.08 28.06 -42.88
C LYS A 121 -23.03 29.23 -42.61
N ARG A 122 -22.92 29.89 -41.45
CA ARG A 122 -23.69 31.10 -41.13
C ARG A 122 -23.33 32.25 -42.09
N LEU A 123 -22.03 32.52 -42.26
CA LEU A 123 -21.55 33.56 -43.16
C LEU A 123 -21.90 33.27 -44.63
N GLU A 124 -21.77 32.01 -45.08
CA GLU A 124 -22.20 31.60 -46.42
C GLU A 124 -23.69 31.86 -46.63
N SER A 125 -24.53 31.54 -45.64
CA SER A 125 -25.96 31.83 -45.67
C SER A 125 -26.23 33.33 -45.74
N GLU A 126 -25.54 34.15 -44.94
CA GLU A 126 -25.65 35.62 -44.96
C GLU A 126 -25.21 36.21 -46.31
N VAL A 127 -24.13 35.73 -46.91
CA VAL A 127 -23.69 36.17 -48.24
C VAL A 127 -24.70 35.78 -49.31
N VAL A 128 -25.30 34.60 -49.22
CA VAL A 128 -26.39 34.17 -50.11
C VAL A 128 -27.61 35.09 -49.94
N TRP A 129 -28.05 35.36 -48.71
CA TRP A 129 -29.14 36.28 -48.42
C TRP A 129 -28.87 37.71 -48.87
N ASN A 130 -27.65 38.21 -48.67
CA ASN A 130 -27.22 39.54 -49.11
C ASN A 130 -27.14 39.65 -50.63
N LYS A 131 -26.70 38.59 -51.33
CA LYS A 131 -26.78 38.53 -52.80
C LYS A 131 -28.23 38.60 -53.26
N ILE A 132 -29.14 37.81 -52.68
CA ILE A 132 -30.57 37.82 -53.02
C ILE A 132 -31.22 39.18 -52.69
N SER A 133 -30.75 39.85 -51.64
CA SER A 133 -31.31 41.11 -51.16
C SER A 133 -30.79 42.38 -51.86
N ARG A 134 -29.77 42.30 -52.72
CA ARG A 134 -29.27 43.46 -53.48
C ARG A 134 -30.37 44.05 -54.38
N PRO A 135 -30.57 45.38 -54.39
CA PRO A 135 -31.52 46.04 -55.28
C PRO A 135 -31.02 45.86 -56.73
N GLY A 136 -31.74 45.04 -57.49
CA GLY A 136 -31.37 44.63 -58.87
C GLY A 136 -31.31 43.11 -59.10
N CYS A 137 -31.41 42.26 -58.06
CA CYS A 137 -31.47 40.81 -58.26
C CYS A 137 -32.84 40.35 -58.79
N ALA A 138 -32.84 39.70 -59.96
CA ALA A 138 -34.04 39.18 -60.64
C ALA A 138 -34.93 38.30 -59.74
N VAL A 139 -34.34 37.61 -58.77
CA VAL A 139 -35.04 36.75 -57.80
C VAL A 139 -35.96 37.54 -56.86
N LYS A 140 -35.57 38.77 -56.45
CA LYS A 140 -36.40 39.63 -55.58
C LYS A 140 -37.62 40.15 -56.34
N VAL A 141 -37.45 40.49 -57.62
CA VAL A 141 -38.56 40.90 -58.51
C VAL A 141 -39.52 39.73 -58.74
N PHE A 142 -39.02 38.51 -58.94
CA PHE A 142 -39.86 37.32 -59.11
C PHE A 142 -40.61 36.94 -57.83
N PHE A 143 -39.96 36.94 -56.66
CA PHE A 143 -40.62 36.61 -55.39
C PHE A 143 -41.68 37.64 -55.00
N SER A 144 -41.44 38.94 -55.17
CA SER A 144 -42.46 39.97 -54.94
C SER A 144 -43.68 39.78 -55.85
N ARG A 145 -43.46 39.52 -57.15
CA ARG A 145 -44.58 39.30 -58.10
C ARG A 145 -45.39 38.03 -57.81
N VAL A 146 -44.74 36.96 -57.37
CA VAL A 146 -45.43 35.70 -57.02
C VAL A 146 -46.18 35.85 -55.69
N PHE A 147 -45.59 36.52 -54.69
CA PHE A 147 -46.23 36.75 -53.40
C PHE A 147 -47.43 37.69 -53.51
N GLU A 148 -47.32 38.76 -54.32
CA GLU A 148 -48.45 39.65 -54.62
C GLU A 148 -49.59 38.92 -55.34
N ASN A 149 -49.29 38.08 -56.35
CA ASN A 149 -50.31 37.28 -57.03
C ASN A 149 -50.97 36.25 -56.11
N TYR A 150 -50.22 35.64 -55.18
CA TYR A 150 -50.77 34.67 -54.23
C TYR A 150 -51.66 35.36 -53.17
N LEU A 151 -51.26 36.53 -52.67
CA LEU A 151 -52.08 37.34 -51.77
C LEU A 151 -53.35 37.86 -52.46
N LEU A 152 -53.26 38.29 -53.71
CA LEU A 152 -54.42 38.65 -54.54
C LEU A 152 -55.35 37.44 -54.74
N LEU A 153 -54.82 36.24 -54.99
CA LEU A 153 -55.61 35.02 -55.11
C LEU A 153 -56.32 34.65 -53.80
N VAL A 154 -55.64 34.78 -52.66
CA VAL A 154 -56.21 34.51 -51.33
C VAL A 154 -57.27 35.56 -50.97
N MET A 155 -57.02 36.84 -51.28
CA MET A 155 -58.00 37.92 -51.11
C MET A 155 -59.22 37.74 -52.03
N CYS A 156 -59.05 37.37 -53.30
CA CYS A 156 -60.14 37.06 -54.22
C CYS A 156 -60.97 35.85 -53.75
N LYS A 157 -60.32 34.78 -53.29
CA LYS A 157 -61.04 33.63 -52.70
C LYS A 157 -61.84 34.02 -51.46
N ARG A 158 -61.34 34.95 -50.65
CA ARG A 158 -61.99 35.40 -49.43
C ARG A 158 -63.15 36.37 -49.71
N MET A 159 -63.10 37.16 -50.79
CA MET A 159 -64.22 38.01 -51.22
C MET A 159 -65.34 37.23 -51.91
N CYS A 160 -65.02 36.19 -52.71
CA CYS A 160 -66.04 35.34 -53.33
C CYS A 160 -66.80 34.42 -52.36
N ALA A 161 -66.38 34.33 -51.09
CA ALA A 161 -67.08 33.56 -50.05
C ALA A 161 -68.12 34.40 -49.26
N TYR A 162 -68.24 35.70 -49.54
CA TYR A 162 -69.15 36.63 -48.87
C TYR A 162 -70.31 37.14 -49.77
N TYR A 163 -70.46 36.56 -50.96
CA TYR A 163 -71.59 36.77 -51.87
C TYR A 163 -72.29 35.44 -52.17
#